data_AF-A0A183IH93-F1
#
_entry.id   AF-A0A183IH93-F1
#
_cell.length_a   1.000
_cell.length_b   1.000
_cell.length_c   1.000
_cell.angle_alpha   90.00
_cell.angle_beta   90.00
_cell.angle_gamma   90.00
#
_symmetry.space_group_name_H-M   'P 1'
#
loop_
_entity.id
_entity.type
_entity.pdbx_description
1 polymer ?
#
loop_
_entity_poly.entity_id
_entity_poly.type
_entity_poly.pdbx_seq_one_letter_code
_entity_poly.pdbx_strand_id
1 'polypeptide(L)'
;MAAKNVDSYIHDNCPWAKLPKQLKELLGNSAKEYEKLIVEYSVRNQLKYKTNIVRYVRSNEEGYYELLLNYSRSHLMLFPYHLSNVIVKGLRVTPFQYYCSMVEDLMIQEKSYDALPNFTAADCLRLLGIGRNQYIDLMNQCRSLKKHSNRKSIKEILPQSPVDITIHSYWIVQTGSILEDDVKNISAEEKAVIDYMIDVGPQTVSAFDTDIIQKLYKRGLIYFDVPVYDNEYTVVPTLDGFVMNRTLGDYLENILYKIFISIDSSTTASELANILQIDLDLVKVW
;
A
#
# COMPACT_ATOMS: atom_id res chain seq x y z
N MET A 1 34.47 2.58 9.16
CA MET A 1 33.68 1.84 8.16
C MET A 1 32.78 0.87 8.91
N ALA A 2 31.48 1.18 9.06
CA ALA A 2 30.55 0.25 9.67
C ALA A 2 30.45 -0.99 8.77
N ALA A 3 30.57 -2.19 9.34
CA ALA A 3 30.41 -3.43 8.58
C ALA A 3 28.99 -3.44 8.00
N LYS A 4 28.88 -3.43 6.66
CA LYS A 4 27.62 -3.60 5.94
C LYS A 4 26.98 -4.92 6.41
N ASN A 5 25.79 -4.85 7.02
CA ASN A 5 25.01 -6.03 7.43
C ASN A 5 24.44 -6.75 6.18
N VAL A 6 24.04 -8.02 6.31
CA VAL A 6 23.48 -8.85 5.22
C VAL A 6 22.38 -8.10 4.45
N ASP A 7 21.49 -7.39 5.17
CA ASP A 7 20.44 -6.52 4.61
C ASP A 7 20.93 -5.52 3.57
N SER A 8 22.08 -4.88 3.79
CA SER A 8 22.62 -3.89 2.85
C SER A 8 23.09 -4.54 1.54
N TYR A 9 23.56 -5.78 1.59
CA TYR A 9 23.91 -6.53 0.38
C TYR A 9 22.66 -7.01 -0.37
N ILE A 10 21.57 -7.33 0.34
CA ILE A 10 20.28 -7.65 -0.29
C ILE A 10 19.72 -6.40 -0.98
N HIS A 11 19.76 -5.25 -0.30
CA HIS A 11 19.37 -3.95 -0.87
C HIS A 11 20.16 -3.62 -2.15
N ASP A 12 21.48 -3.85 -2.14
CA ASP A 12 22.36 -3.65 -3.30
C ASP A 12 22.22 -4.74 -4.39
N ASN A 13 21.22 -5.63 -4.28
CA ASN A 13 20.97 -6.74 -5.21
C ASN A 13 22.17 -7.68 -5.41
N CYS A 14 22.95 -7.89 -4.34
CA CYS A 14 24.16 -8.70 -4.39
C CYS A 14 23.84 -10.20 -4.41
N PRO A 15 24.27 -10.97 -5.43
CA PRO A 15 24.07 -12.42 -5.45
C PRO A 15 25.00 -13.12 -4.46
N TRP A 16 24.58 -14.32 -3.99
CA TRP A 16 25.36 -15.17 -3.10
C TRP A 16 26.83 -15.32 -3.52
N ALA A 17 27.08 -15.49 -4.82
CA ALA A 17 28.43 -15.61 -5.37
C ALA A 17 29.36 -14.45 -4.97
N LYS A 18 28.84 -13.22 -4.94
CA LYS A 18 29.58 -11.98 -4.66
C LYS A 18 29.57 -11.59 -3.17
N LEU A 19 28.91 -12.34 -2.31
CA LEU A 19 28.87 -12.07 -0.87
C LEU A 19 30.27 -12.27 -0.23
N PRO A 20 30.73 -11.38 0.67
CA PRO A 20 31.97 -11.56 1.42
C PRO A 20 32.03 -12.88 2.18
N LYS A 21 33.23 -13.49 2.28
CA LYS A 21 33.44 -14.78 2.97
C LYS A 21 32.95 -14.75 4.42
N GLN A 22 33.21 -13.66 5.15
CA GLN A 22 32.75 -13.47 6.53
C GLN A 22 31.23 -13.57 6.67
N LEU A 23 30.47 -13.02 5.73
CA LEU A 23 29.01 -13.10 5.74
C LEU A 23 28.51 -14.48 5.30
N LYS A 24 29.22 -15.15 4.38
CA LYS A 24 28.91 -16.55 4.03
C LYS A 24 29.10 -17.47 5.23
N GLU A 25 30.17 -17.29 5.99
CA GLU A 25 30.44 -18.03 7.23
C GLU A 25 29.35 -17.77 8.29
N LEU A 26 28.91 -16.51 8.46
CA LEU A 26 27.80 -16.16 9.35
C LEU A 26 26.50 -16.89 8.97
N LEU A 27 26.26 -17.08 7.68
CA LEU A 27 25.09 -17.79 7.13
C LEU A 27 25.31 -19.31 7.04
N GLY A 28 26.30 -19.86 7.75
CA GLY A 28 26.61 -21.30 7.75
C GLY A 28 27.04 -21.83 6.38
N ASN A 29 27.58 -20.97 5.51
CA ASN A 29 27.89 -21.25 4.11
C ASN A 29 26.70 -21.79 3.30
N SER A 30 25.48 -21.46 3.72
CA SER A 30 24.24 -21.92 3.08
C SER A 30 23.67 -20.85 2.16
N ALA A 31 23.72 -21.10 0.84
CA ALA A 31 23.03 -20.25 -0.14
C ALA A 31 21.51 -20.19 0.12
N LYS A 32 20.93 -21.30 0.59
CA LYS A 32 19.49 -21.38 0.93
C LYS A 32 19.12 -20.47 2.11
N GLU A 33 20.00 -20.29 3.09
CA GLU A 33 19.74 -19.37 4.19
C GLU A 33 19.74 -17.92 3.69
N TYR A 34 20.65 -17.60 2.76
CA TYR A 34 20.66 -16.29 2.13
C TYR A 34 19.41 -16.03 1.28
N GLU A 35 18.95 -17.04 0.52
CA GLU A 35 17.69 -16.98 -0.22
C GLU A 35 16.49 -16.71 0.69
N LYS A 36 16.44 -17.34 1.87
CA LYS A 36 15.40 -17.08 2.88
C LYS A 36 15.44 -15.63 3.37
N LEU A 37 16.62 -15.12 3.71
CA LEU A 37 16.80 -13.72 4.12
C LEU A 37 16.45 -12.72 3.02
N ILE A 38 16.75 -13.03 1.74
CA ILE A 38 16.31 -12.22 0.61
C ILE A 38 14.79 -12.08 0.61
N VAL A 39 14.06 -13.18 0.77
CA VAL A 39 12.59 -13.16 0.76
C VAL A 39 12.05 -12.36 1.95
N GLU A 40 12.55 -12.63 3.17
CA GLU A 40 12.14 -11.93 4.39
C GLU A 40 12.40 -10.42 4.30
N TYR A 41 13.60 -10.04 3.86
CA TYR A 41 13.96 -8.64 3.66
C TYR A 41 13.07 -7.99 2.58
N SER A 42 12.84 -8.67 1.46
CA SER A 42 12.07 -8.12 0.35
C SER A 42 10.60 -7.92 0.71
N VAL A 43 10.02 -8.84 1.48
CA VAL A 43 8.64 -8.73 1.97
C VAL A 43 8.52 -7.63 3.02
N ARG A 44 9.43 -7.59 4.01
CA ARG A 44 9.42 -6.59 5.09
C ARG A 44 9.58 -5.15 4.57
N ASN A 45 10.37 -4.96 3.52
CA ASN A 45 10.59 -3.64 2.91
C ASN A 45 9.75 -3.43 1.65
N GLN A 46 8.75 -4.29 1.40
CA GLN A 46 7.81 -4.19 0.28
C GLN A 46 8.48 -3.93 -1.09
N LEU A 47 9.55 -4.68 -1.39
CA LEU A 47 10.34 -4.45 -2.60
C LEU A 47 9.60 -4.89 -3.87
N LYS A 48 9.89 -4.20 -4.98
CA LYS A 48 9.35 -4.56 -6.29
C LYS A 48 10.05 -5.81 -6.83
N TYR A 49 9.30 -6.82 -7.21
CA TYR A 49 9.82 -8.11 -7.69
C TYR A 49 10.79 -7.93 -8.87
N LYS A 50 10.36 -7.22 -9.93
CA LYS A 50 11.10 -7.14 -11.20
C LYS A 50 12.48 -6.49 -11.09
N THR A 51 12.67 -5.54 -10.19
CA THR A 51 13.94 -4.78 -10.06
C THR A 51 14.86 -5.35 -8.99
N ASN A 52 14.38 -6.26 -8.14
CA ASN A 52 15.12 -6.77 -7.00
C ASN A 52 15.55 -8.24 -7.14
N ILE A 53 16.55 -8.63 -6.36
CA ILE A 53 17.16 -9.96 -6.38
C ILE A 53 16.18 -11.10 -6.04
N VAL A 54 15.07 -10.79 -5.37
CA VAL A 54 14.01 -11.75 -5.05
C VAL A 54 13.47 -12.48 -6.28
N ARG A 55 13.51 -11.87 -7.47
CA ARG A 55 13.10 -12.52 -8.74
C ARG A 55 13.91 -13.75 -9.13
N TYR A 56 15.13 -13.87 -8.60
CA TYR A 56 15.99 -15.04 -8.84
C TYR A 56 15.79 -16.14 -7.81
N VAL A 57 15.15 -15.82 -6.69
CA VAL A 57 14.90 -16.73 -5.57
C VAL A 57 13.48 -17.27 -5.61
N ARG A 58 12.52 -16.43 -5.98
CA ARG A 58 11.11 -16.79 -6.21
C ARG A 58 10.85 -16.67 -7.69
N SER A 59 10.31 -17.72 -8.29
CA SER A 59 9.93 -17.74 -9.71
C SER A 59 8.51 -17.26 -9.98
N ASN A 60 7.62 -17.38 -8.98
CA ASN A 60 6.23 -16.93 -9.06
C ASN A 60 6.11 -15.49 -8.53
N GLU A 61 5.93 -14.53 -9.44
CA GLU A 61 5.74 -13.11 -9.12
C GLU A 61 4.43 -12.89 -8.34
N GLU A 62 3.33 -13.51 -8.77
CA GLU A 62 2.02 -13.38 -8.13
C GLU A 62 2.07 -13.87 -6.68
N GLY A 63 2.59 -15.08 -6.47
CA GLY A 63 2.74 -15.66 -5.13
C GLY A 63 3.71 -14.88 -4.22
N TYR A 64 4.67 -14.14 -4.78
CA TYR A 64 5.50 -13.22 -4.01
C TYR A 64 4.69 -12.03 -3.49
N TYR A 65 3.88 -11.40 -4.36
CA TYR A 65 3.06 -10.26 -3.95
C TYR A 65 1.91 -10.66 -3.00
N GLU A 66 1.36 -11.86 -3.15
CA GLU A 66 0.42 -12.42 -2.16
C GLU A 66 1.09 -12.60 -0.78
N LEU A 67 2.31 -13.15 -0.74
CA LEU A 67 3.08 -13.28 0.49
C LEU A 67 3.36 -11.91 1.12
N LEU A 68 3.75 -10.93 0.29
CA LEU A 68 4.00 -9.55 0.72
C LEU A 68 2.75 -8.94 1.35
N LEU A 69 1.60 -9.00 0.67
CA LEU A 69 0.34 -8.45 1.19
C LEU A 69 -0.11 -9.12 2.48
N ASN A 70 0.01 -10.45 2.57
CA ASN A 70 -0.34 -11.19 3.79
C ASN A 70 0.57 -10.82 4.97
N TYR A 71 1.87 -10.63 4.70
CA TYR A 71 2.80 -10.14 5.72
C TYR A 71 2.44 -8.71 6.14
N SER A 72 2.25 -7.80 5.20
CA SER A 72 1.88 -6.40 5.48
C SER A 72 0.59 -6.31 6.29
N ARG A 73 -0.45 -7.05 5.93
CA ARG A 73 -1.71 -7.07 6.68
C ARG A 73 -1.53 -7.60 8.11
N SER A 74 -0.80 -8.70 8.27
CA SER A 74 -0.60 -9.30 9.60
C SER A 74 0.24 -8.44 10.55
N HIS A 75 1.06 -7.53 9.99
CA HIS A 75 1.88 -6.56 10.73
C HIS A 75 1.27 -5.15 10.74
N LEU A 76 0.01 -4.97 10.30
CA LEU A 76 -0.71 -3.70 10.28
C LEU A 76 -0.01 -2.60 9.45
N MET A 77 0.77 -3.00 8.45
CA MET A 77 1.50 -2.07 7.58
C MET A 77 0.56 -1.36 6.61
N LEU A 78 0.95 -0.16 6.22
CA LEU A 78 0.32 0.64 5.18
C LEU A 78 0.21 -0.17 3.88
N PHE A 79 -0.89 0.03 3.16
CA PHE A 79 -1.03 -0.51 1.81
C PHE A 79 0.16 -0.04 0.95
N PRO A 80 0.85 -0.94 0.23
CA PRO A 80 2.02 -0.58 -0.56
C PRO A 80 1.60 0.15 -1.85
N TYR A 81 1.30 1.45 -1.74
CA TYR A 81 0.80 2.27 -2.85
C TYR A 81 1.77 2.33 -4.04
N HIS A 82 3.07 2.24 -3.82
CA HIS A 82 4.10 2.15 -4.87
C HIS A 82 4.02 0.86 -5.70
N LEU A 83 3.26 -0.11 -5.23
CA LEU A 83 2.98 -1.39 -5.90
C LEU A 83 1.52 -1.50 -6.36
N SER A 84 0.72 -0.41 -6.30
CA SER A 84 -0.70 -0.42 -6.69
C SER A 84 -0.93 -0.99 -8.08
N ASN A 85 -0.06 -0.65 -9.04
CA ASN A 85 -0.16 -1.14 -10.41
C ASN A 85 -0.02 -2.67 -10.53
N VAL A 86 0.69 -3.32 -9.62
CA VAL A 86 0.82 -4.79 -9.60
C VAL A 86 -0.25 -5.43 -8.72
N ILE A 87 -0.59 -4.80 -7.60
CA ILE A 87 -1.53 -5.36 -6.63
C ILE A 87 -2.98 -5.20 -7.09
N VAL A 88 -3.37 -4.00 -7.52
CA VAL A 88 -4.75 -3.74 -7.95
C VAL A 88 -5.05 -4.42 -9.29
N LYS A 89 -4.09 -4.42 -10.23
CA LYS A 89 -4.28 -5.06 -11.55
C LYS A 89 -3.97 -6.56 -11.54
N GLY A 90 -2.92 -6.98 -10.84
CA GLY A 90 -2.47 -8.37 -10.82
C GLY A 90 -3.20 -9.23 -9.79
N LEU A 91 -3.32 -8.75 -8.55
CA LEU A 91 -3.98 -9.51 -7.46
C LEU A 91 -5.45 -9.14 -7.27
N ARG A 92 -5.95 -8.10 -7.96
CA ARG A 92 -7.33 -7.60 -7.82
C ARG A 92 -7.66 -7.22 -6.37
N VAL A 93 -6.68 -6.69 -5.63
CA VAL A 93 -6.87 -6.20 -4.27
C VAL A 93 -6.79 -4.68 -4.28
N THR A 94 -7.90 -4.02 -3.98
CA THR A 94 -7.95 -2.56 -3.80
C THR A 94 -7.48 -2.17 -2.38
N PRO A 95 -7.01 -0.92 -2.17
CA PRO A 95 -6.72 -0.42 -0.83
C PRO A 95 -7.91 -0.58 0.13
N PHE A 96 -9.13 -0.32 -0.35
CA PHE A 96 -10.36 -0.52 0.42
C PHE A 96 -10.49 -1.97 0.93
N GLN A 97 -10.38 -2.97 0.04
CA GLN A 97 -10.48 -4.38 0.43
C GLN A 97 -9.35 -4.80 1.38
N TYR A 98 -8.14 -4.26 1.19
CA TYR A 98 -7.00 -4.50 2.08
C TYR A 98 -7.30 -4.03 3.51
N TYR A 99 -7.74 -2.78 3.67
CA TYR A 99 -8.06 -2.23 5.00
C TYR A 99 -9.31 -2.84 5.62
N CYS A 100 -10.36 -3.16 4.83
CA CYS A 100 -11.51 -3.94 5.32
C CYS A 100 -11.05 -5.26 5.95
N SER A 101 -10.16 -5.99 5.27
CA SER A 101 -9.61 -7.25 5.76
C SER A 101 -8.74 -7.05 7.00
N MET A 102 -7.97 -5.95 7.07
CA MET A 102 -7.15 -5.62 8.24
C MET A 102 -8.01 -5.33 9.47
N VAL A 103 -9.06 -4.51 9.31
CA VAL A 103 -10.00 -4.21 10.40
C VAL A 103 -10.76 -5.46 10.82
N GLU A 104 -11.19 -6.31 9.88
CA GLU A 104 -11.77 -7.62 10.18
C GLU A 104 -10.82 -8.46 11.06
N ASP A 105 -9.54 -8.58 10.67
CA ASP A 105 -8.53 -9.32 11.43
C ASP A 105 -8.29 -8.72 12.83
N LEU A 106 -8.27 -7.38 12.97
CA LEU A 106 -8.17 -6.70 14.26
C LEU A 106 -9.35 -7.02 15.20
N MET A 107 -10.58 -7.00 14.66
CA MET A 107 -11.78 -7.29 15.42
C MET A 107 -11.80 -8.74 15.91
N ILE A 108 -11.42 -9.69 15.04
CA ILE A 108 -11.34 -11.12 15.39
C ILE A 108 -10.30 -11.38 16.48
N GLN A 109 -9.18 -10.67 16.42
CA GLN A 109 -8.09 -10.76 17.40
C GLN A 109 -8.36 -9.92 18.66
N GLU A 110 -9.49 -9.21 18.71
CA GLU A 110 -9.85 -8.27 19.77
C GLU A 110 -8.77 -7.24 20.10
N LYS A 111 -7.98 -6.83 19.09
CA LYS A 111 -6.92 -5.82 19.25
C LYS A 111 -7.52 -4.42 19.32
N SER A 112 -6.84 -3.53 20.05
CA SER A 112 -7.19 -2.10 20.05
C SER A 112 -6.92 -1.48 18.69
N TYR A 113 -7.80 -0.55 18.27
CA TYR A 113 -7.55 0.30 17.10
C TYR A 113 -6.25 1.11 17.24
N ASP A 114 -5.87 1.45 18.48
CA ASP A 114 -4.63 2.18 18.78
C ASP A 114 -3.35 1.38 18.46
N ALA A 115 -3.48 0.11 18.06
CA ALA A 115 -2.36 -0.67 17.52
C ALA A 115 -2.01 -0.32 16.07
N LEU A 116 -2.90 0.36 15.35
CA LEU A 116 -2.65 0.79 13.98
C LEU A 116 -1.59 1.88 13.92
N PRO A 117 -0.63 1.77 12.99
CA PRO A 117 0.24 2.88 12.62
C PRO A 117 -0.56 4.11 12.13
N ASN A 118 -0.01 5.32 12.19
CA ASN A 118 -0.79 6.55 11.97
C ASN A 118 -1.27 6.68 10.53
N PHE A 119 -0.45 6.35 9.53
CA PHE A 119 -0.88 6.45 8.13
C PHE A 119 -1.86 5.32 7.79
N THR A 120 -1.65 4.13 8.35
CA THR A 120 -2.63 3.03 8.29
C THR A 120 -3.98 3.44 8.89
N ALA A 121 -3.99 4.08 10.06
CA ALA A 121 -5.20 4.58 10.71
C ALA A 121 -5.86 5.71 9.90
N ALA A 122 -5.06 6.63 9.35
CA ALA A 122 -5.54 7.69 8.48
C ALA A 122 -6.24 7.12 7.23
N ASP A 123 -5.69 6.05 6.65
CA ASP A 123 -6.31 5.35 5.53
C ASP A 123 -7.57 4.58 5.91
N CYS A 124 -7.60 3.91 7.06
CA CYS A 124 -8.82 3.31 7.59
C CYS A 124 -9.94 4.36 7.72
N LEU A 125 -9.62 5.56 8.21
CA LEU A 125 -10.59 6.64 8.28
C LEU A 125 -10.99 7.15 6.89
N ARG A 126 -10.02 7.42 6.00
CA ARG A 126 -10.25 7.98 4.66
C ARG A 126 -11.05 7.05 3.75
N LEU A 127 -10.74 5.75 3.78
CA LEU A 127 -11.31 4.76 2.87
C LEU A 127 -12.54 4.07 3.44
N LEU A 128 -12.53 3.75 4.74
CA LEU A 128 -13.62 3.00 5.38
C LEU A 128 -14.56 3.88 6.20
N GLY A 129 -14.14 5.10 6.56
CA GLY A 129 -14.87 5.94 7.52
C GLY A 129 -14.76 5.43 8.95
N ILE A 130 -13.79 4.53 9.23
CA ILE A 130 -13.61 3.91 10.54
C ILE A 130 -12.42 4.57 11.24
N GLY A 131 -12.72 5.52 12.12
CA GLY A 131 -11.80 6.00 13.14
C GLY A 131 -11.89 5.18 14.43
N ARG A 132 -11.15 5.61 15.45
CA ARG A 132 -11.09 4.96 16.77
C ARG A 132 -12.46 4.75 17.40
N ASN A 133 -13.31 5.78 17.42
CA ASN A 133 -14.63 5.71 18.05
C ASN A 133 -15.57 4.80 17.26
N GLN A 134 -15.57 4.91 15.92
CA GLN A 134 -16.35 4.04 15.05
C GLN A 134 -15.96 2.57 15.22
N TYR A 135 -14.67 2.28 15.37
CA TYR A 135 -14.19 0.92 15.66
C TYR A 135 -14.71 0.40 17.02
N ILE A 136 -14.67 1.22 18.07
CA ILE A 136 -15.20 0.86 19.39
C ILE A 136 -16.71 0.53 19.29
N ASP A 137 -17.46 1.34 18.56
CA ASP A 137 -18.89 1.11 18.34
C ASP A 137 -19.15 -0.21 17.59
N LEU A 138 -18.38 -0.49 16.53
CA LEU A 138 -18.44 -1.76 15.79
C LEU A 138 -18.11 -2.96 16.69
N MET A 139 -17.09 -2.85 17.55
CA MET A 139 -16.73 -3.90 18.51
C MET A 139 -17.86 -4.17 19.51
N ASN A 140 -18.50 -3.12 20.01
CA ASN A 140 -19.64 -3.23 20.92
C ASN A 140 -20.85 -3.90 20.24
N GLN A 141 -21.14 -3.54 18.99
CA GLN A 141 -22.17 -4.21 18.18
C GLN A 141 -21.85 -5.69 17.94
N CYS A 142 -20.59 -6.03 17.65
CA CYS A 142 -20.17 -7.42 17.48
C CYS A 142 -20.36 -8.26 18.76
N ARG A 143 -20.05 -7.68 19.92
CA ARG A 143 -20.23 -8.34 21.22
C ARG A 143 -21.70 -8.55 21.56
N SER A 144 -22.55 -7.54 21.36
CA SER A 144 -23.98 -7.64 21.64
C SER A 144 -24.66 -8.70 20.76
N LEU A 145 -24.23 -8.84 19.51
CA LEU A 145 -24.75 -9.83 18.57
C LEU A 145 -24.13 -11.24 18.73
N LYS A 146 -23.21 -11.45 19.68
CA LYS A 146 -22.40 -12.69 19.82
C LYS A 146 -21.67 -13.09 18.52
N LYS A 147 -21.32 -12.09 17.70
CA LYS A 147 -20.72 -12.23 16.36
C LYS A 147 -19.18 -12.15 16.37
N HIS A 148 -18.56 -11.97 17.54
CA HIS A 148 -17.13 -11.65 17.75
C HIS A 148 -16.11 -12.63 17.15
N SER A 149 -16.46 -13.90 16.91
CA SER A 149 -15.54 -14.90 16.33
C SER A 149 -15.92 -15.31 14.88
N ASN A 150 -17.05 -14.84 14.35
CA ASN A 150 -17.51 -15.25 13.02
C ASN A 150 -17.16 -14.20 11.97
N ARG A 151 -16.17 -14.50 11.11
CA ARG A 151 -15.77 -13.68 9.95
C ARG A 151 -16.95 -13.18 9.12
N LYS A 152 -17.89 -14.07 8.79
CA LYS A 152 -19.07 -13.70 7.96
C LYS A 152 -19.87 -12.58 8.61
N SER A 153 -20.09 -12.69 9.91
CA SER A 153 -20.84 -11.72 10.69
C SER A 153 -20.16 -10.36 10.82
N ILE A 154 -18.82 -10.33 10.87
CA ILE A 154 -18.04 -9.09 10.92
C ILE A 154 -18.08 -8.40 9.55
N LYS A 155 -17.96 -9.16 8.46
CA LYS A 155 -18.06 -8.60 7.11
C LYS A 155 -19.40 -7.92 6.84
N GLU A 156 -20.48 -8.38 7.44
CA GLU A 156 -21.81 -7.76 7.30
C GLU A 156 -21.92 -6.37 7.93
N ILE A 157 -21.15 -6.09 8.99
CA ILE A 157 -21.20 -4.80 9.69
C ILE A 157 -20.14 -3.82 9.19
N LEU A 158 -19.11 -4.31 8.49
CA LEU A 158 -18.10 -3.46 7.88
C LEU A 158 -18.66 -2.76 6.62
N PRO A 159 -18.08 -1.60 6.23
CA PRO A 159 -18.44 -0.93 4.98
C PRO A 159 -18.31 -1.86 3.77
N GLN A 160 -19.27 -1.77 2.84
CA GLN A 160 -19.28 -2.57 1.60
C GLN A 160 -18.72 -1.81 0.40
N SER A 161 -18.58 -0.49 0.52
CA SER A 161 -17.96 0.37 -0.49
C SER A 161 -17.10 1.44 0.19
N PRO A 162 -16.10 1.99 -0.51
CA PRO A 162 -15.33 3.13 -0.02
C PRO A 162 -16.21 4.34 0.31
N VAL A 163 -15.75 5.16 1.26
CA VAL A 163 -16.32 6.48 1.55
C VAL A 163 -16.13 7.40 0.34
N ASP A 164 -17.05 8.34 0.16
CA ASP A 164 -16.90 9.39 -0.84
C ASP A 164 -15.70 10.28 -0.52
N ILE A 165 -14.84 10.46 -1.51
CA ILE A 165 -13.65 11.31 -1.41
C ILE A 165 -13.78 12.47 -2.38
N THR A 166 -13.12 13.58 -2.06
CA THR A 166 -12.95 14.67 -3.01
C THR A 166 -11.94 14.25 -4.07
N ILE A 167 -12.42 13.94 -5.27
CA ILE A 167 -11.57 13.63 -6.41
C ILE A 167 -11.16 14.94 -7.09
N HIS A 168 -9.85 15.16 -7.20
CA HIS A 168 -9.33 16.34 -7.89
C HIS A 168 -9.12 16.07 -9.38
N SER A 169 -9.36 17.08 -10.20
CA SER A 169 -9.31 16.99 -11.67
C SER A 169 -7.94 16.66 -12.25
N TYR A 170 -6.86 16.95 -11.51
CA TYR A 170 -5.48 16.69 -11.90
C TYR A 170 -4.99 15.27 -11.56
N TRP A 171 -5.77 14.50 -10.79
CA TRP A 171 -5.41 13.12 -10.48
C TRP A 171 -5.44 12.26 -11.74
N ILE A 172 -4.62 11.22 -11.75
CA ILE A 172 -4.58 10.24 -12.84
C ILE A 172 -5.45 9.07 -12.46
N VAL A 173 -6.45 8.78 -13.26
CA VAL A 173 -7.28 7.58 -13.11
C VAL A 173 -6.63 6.41 -13.86
N GLN A 174 -6.58 5.27 -13.19
CA GLN A 174 -6.08 3.99 -13.72
C GLN A 174 -7.16 2.92 -13.66
N THR A 175 -7.19 2.02 -14.64
CA THR A 175 -8.02 0.82 -14.58
C THR A 175 -7.47 -0.18 -13.56
N GLY A 176 -8.36 -0.81 -12.79
CA GLY A 176 -8.04 -1.97 -11.97
C GLY A 176 -8.06 -3.26 -12.79
N SER A 177 -8.24 -4.39 -12.11
CA SER A 177 -8.47 -5.69 -12.75
C SER A 177 -9.94 -5.86 -13.09
N ILE A 178 -10.32 -5.61 -14.34
CA ILE A 178 -11.70 -5.65 -14.84
C ILE A 178 -11.95 -7.00 -15.52
N LEU A 179 -12.95 -7.74 -15.05
CA LEU A 179 -13.42 -9.00 -15.65
C LEU A 179 -14.77 -8.80 -16.32
N GLU A 180 -15.18 -9.75 -17.18
CA GLU A 180 -16.45 -9.67 -17.90
C GLU A 180 -17.66 -9.50 -16.96
N ASP A 181 -17.64 -10.15 -15.80
CA ASP A 181 -18.72 -10.05 -14.81
C ASP A 181 -18.87 -8.64 -14.22
N ASP A 182 -17.79 -7.88 -14.15
CA ASP A 182 -17.81 -6.50 -13.62
C ASP A 182 -18.53 -5.55 -14.57
N VAL A 183 -18.47 -5.82 -15.88
CA VAL A 183 -19.02 -4.98 -16.95
C VAL A 183 -20.51 -5.27 -17.19
N LYS A 184 -21.05 -6.38 -16.66
CA LYS A 184 -22.46 -6.76 -16.84
C LYS A 184 -23.44 -5.80 -16.16
N ASN A 185 -23.04 -5.18 -15.04
CA ASN A 185 -23.92 -4.41 -14.15
C ASN A 185 -23.51 -2.93 -14.02
N ILE A 186 -22.86 -2.38 -15.04
CA ILE A 186 -22.49 -0.96 -15.11
C ILE A 186 -23.30 -0.25 -16.21
N SER A 187 -23.41 1.07 -16.11
CA SER A 187 -24.10 1.89 -17.12
C SER A 187 -23.33 1.95 -18.44
N ALA A 188 -23.99 2.37 -19.52
CA ALA A 188 -23.34 2.53 -20.82
C ALA A 188 -22.22 3.58 -20.78
N GLU A 189 -22.39 4.62 -19.97
CA GLU A 189 -21.40 5.69 -19.76
C GLU A 189 -20.22 5.21 -18.92
N GLU A 190 -20.46 4.44 -17.83
CA GLU A 190 -19.40 3.77 -17.06
C GLU A 190 -18.57 2.85 -17.96
N LYS A 191 -19.23 2.06 -18.81
CA LYS A 191 -18.58 1.16 -19.78
C LYS A 191 -17.77 1.92 -20.80
N ALA A 192 -18.28 3.02 -21.34
CA ALA A 192 -17.56 3.83 -22.33
C ALA A 192 -16.25 4.41 -21.77
N VAL A 193 -16.25 4.84 -20.50
CA VAL A 193 -15.02 5.30 -19.82
C VAL A 193 -14.03 4.16 -19.65
N ILE A 194 -14.48 2.97 -19.22
CA ILE A 194 -13.62 1.79 -19.09
C ILE A 194 -13.00 1.41 -20.44
N ASP A 195 -13.82 1.27 -21.48
CA ASP A 195 -13.36 0.88 -22.82
C ASP A 195 -12.31 1.88 -23.33
N TYR A 196 -12.58 3.19 -23.18
CA TYR A 196 -11.64 4.25 -23.54
C TYR A 196 -10.31 4.14 -22.77
N MET A 197 -10.35 3.90 -21.46
CA MET A 197 -9.13 3.75 -20.65
C MET A 197 -8.36 2.47 -20.94
N ILE A 198 -9.02 1.39 -21.38
CA ILE A 198 -8.35 0.17 -21.83
C ILE A 198 -7.58 0.43 -23.14
N ASP A 199 -8.18 1.20 -24.06
CA ASP A 199 -7.57 1.51 -25.35
C ASP A 199 -6.44 2.55 -25.26
N VAL A 200 -6.66 3.61 -24.48
CA VAL A 200 -5.76 4.78 -24.42
C VAL A 200 -4.79 4.71 -23.23
N GLY A 201 -5.14 3.99 -22.16
CA GLY A 201 -4.37 3.91 -20.93
C GLY A 201 -4.80 4.94 -19.87
N PRO A 202 -3.98 5.17 -18.83
CA PRO A 202 -4.27 6.12 -17.75
C PRO A 202 -4.50 7.55 -18.27
N GLN A 203 -5.42 8.28 -17.64
CA GLN A 203 -5.85 9.61 -18.07
C GLN A 203 -6.10 10.52 -16.86
N THR A 204 -6.13 11.83 -17.06
CA THR A 204 -6.52 12.77 -16.01
C THR A 204 -8.02 12.70 -15.73
N VAL A 205 -8.42 12.86 -14.47
CA VAL A 205 -9.84 12.88 -14.07
C VAL A 205 -10.62 13.96 -14.84
N SER A 206 -9.98 15.10 -15.15
CA SER A 206 -10.56 16.19 -15.95
C SER A 206 -11.08 15.77 -17.33
N ALA A 207 -10.65 14.61 -17.85
CA ALA A 207 -11.13 14.07 -19.14
C ALA A 207 -12.51 13.42 -19.05
N PHE A 208 -13.05 13.21 -17.85
CA PHE A 208 -14.28 12.46 -17.63
C PHE A 208 -15.27 13.20 -16.72
N ASP A 209 -16.51 12.72 -16.72
CA ASP A 209 -17.52 13.14 -15.77
C ASP A 209 -17.18 12.62 -14.36
N THR A 210 -17.13 13.53 -13.39
CA THR A 210 -16.74 13.23 -12.00
C THR A 210 -17.67 12.22 -11.33
N ASP A 211 -18.98 12.25 -11.63
CA ASP A 211 -19.94 11.32 -11.02
C ASP A 211 -19.74 9.90 -11.55
N ILE A 212 -19.39 9.76 -12.84
CA ILE A 212 -19.04 8.46 -13.42
C ILE A 212 -17.77 7.92 -12.76
N ILE A 213 -16.74 8.75 -12.63
CA ILE A 213 -15.48 8.37 -11.98
C ILE A 213 -15.71 7.98 -10.52
N GLN A 214 -16.52 8.72 -9.76
CA GLN A 214 -16.87 8.40 -8.38
C GLN A 214 -17.55 7.02 -8.26
N LYS A 215 -18.47 6.70 -9.18
CA LYS A 215 -19.15 5.38 -9.21
C LYS A 215 -18.19 4.25 -9.54
N LEU A 216 -17.35 4.42 -10.57
CA LEU A 216 -16.34 3.44 -10.95
C LEU A 216 -15.35 3.16 -9.81
N TYR A 217 -14.94 4.21 -9.09
CA TYR A 217 -14.08 4.09 -7.91
C TYR A 217 -14.76 3.30 -6.78
N LYS A 218 -16.02 3.62 -6.47
CA LYS A 218 -16.80 2.89 -5.44
C LYS A 218 -16.98 1.40 -5.76
N ARG A 219 -17.04 1.05 -7.05
CA ARG A 219 -17.09 -0.34 -7.52
C ARG A 219 -15.72 -1.05 -7.48
N GLY A 220 -14.63 -0.32 -7.23
CA GLY A 220 -13.27 -0.85 -7.23
C GLY A 220 -12.72 -1.18 -8.62
N LEU A 221 -13.32 -0.62 -9.68
CA LEU A 221 -12.91 -0.87 -11.07
C LEU A 221 -11.78 0.05 -11.53
N ILE A 222 -11.57 1.15 -10.81
CA ILE A 222 -10.48 2.10 -11.03
C ILE A 222 -9.80 2.43 -9.70
N TYR A 223 -8.60 3.00 -9.81
CA TYR A 223 -7.88 3.63 -8.70
C TYR A 223 -7.21 4.91 -9.21
N PHE A 224 -6.69 5.71 -8.28
CA PHE A 224 -6.05 6.97 -8.60
C PHE A 224 -4.57 6.94 -8.26
N ASP A 225 -3.78 7.60 -9.10
CA ASP A 225 -2.45 8.07 -8.76
C ASP A 225 -2.48 9.60 -8.67
N VAL A 226 -1.78 10.13 -7.67
CA VAL A 226 -1.53 11.57 -7.58
C VAL A 226 -0.19 11.83 -8.27
N PRO A 227 -0.18 12.54 -9.42
CA PRO A 227 1.07 12.79 -10.13
C PRO A 227 1.95 13.73 -9.31
N VAL A 228 3.19 13.31 -9.07
CA VAL A 228 4.26 14.13 -8.49
C VAL A 228 5.46 14.06 -9.43
N TYR A 229 5.77 15.18 -10.08
CA TYR A 229 6.89 15.26 -11.01
C TYR A 229 8.22 15.58 -10.30
N ASP A 230 9.33 15.18 -10.93
CA ASP A 230 10.70 15.25 -10.39
C ASP A 230 11.09 16.64 -9.85
N ASN A 231 10.61 17.69 -10.51
CA ASN A 231 10.95 19.09 -10.25
C ASN A 231 9.81 19.86 -9.56
N GLU A 232 8.77 19.16 -9.10
CA GLU A 232 7.70 19.81 -8.34
C GLU A 232 8.08 20.02 -6.89
N TYR A 233 7.55 21.12 -6.35
CA TYR A 233 7.62 21.46 -4.93
C TYR A 233 6.34 20.96 -4.26
N THR A 234 6.50 20.11 -3.26
CA THR A 234 5.38 19.61 -2.46
C THR A 234 5.39 20.32 -1.12
N VAL A 235 4.23 20.79 -0.68
CA VAL A 235 4.07 21.38 0.64
C VAL A 235 3.05 20.56 1.41
N VAL A 236 3.43 20.10 2.58
CA VAL A 236 2.46 19.51 3.51
C VAL A 236 1.92 20.64 4.39
N PRO A 237 0.59 20.86 4.44
CA PRO A 237 0.01 21.86 5.32
C PRO A 237 0.43 21.65 6.78
N THR A 238 0.48 22.73 7.56
CA THR A 238 0.79 22.66 8.99
C THR A 238 -0.17 21.69 9.68
N LEU A 239 0.39 20.62 10.22
CA LEU A 239 -0.38 19.56 10.88
C LEU A 239 -0.77 19.95 12.30
N ASP A 240 -1.65 20.92 12.45
CA ASP A 240 -2.20 21.28 13.75
C ASP A 240 -2.87 20.06 14.39
N GLY A 241 -2.27 19.56 15.48
CA GLY A 241 -2.77 18.42 16.25
C GLY A 241 -2.37 17.04 15.77
N PHE A 242 -1.45 16.88 14.80
CA PHE A 242 -0.94 15.56 14.44
C PHE A 242 0.04 15.02 15.48
N VAL A 243 -0.37 13.94 16.16
CA VAL A 243 0.46 13.22 17.12
C VAL A 243 1.03 11.99 16.45
N MET A 244 2.35 11.99 16.25
CA MET A 244 3.08 10.87 15.68
C MET A 244 3.26 9.76 16.73
N ASN A 245 2.40 8.76 16.73
CA ASN A 245 2.67 7.50 17.40
C ASN A 245 3.79 6.76 16.67
N ARG A 246 4.93 6.55 17.33
CA ARG A 246 6.06 5.79 16.76
C ARG A 246 5.81 4.29 16.91
N THR A 247 4.97 3.73 16.06
CA THR A 247 4.85 2.27 15.90
C THR A 247 6.04 1.77 15.08
N LEU A 248 6.86 0.91 15.70
CA LEU A 248 8.02 0.30 15.05
C LEU A 248 7.56 -0.85 14.14
N GLY A 249 8.11 -0.93 12.92
CA GLY A 249 8.02 -2.13 12.07
C GLY A 249 7.58 -1.91 10.63
N ASP A 250 6.84 -0.84 10.34
CA ASP A 250 6.40 -0.54 8.97
C ASP A 250 7.45 0.30 8.22
N TYR A 251 7.98 -0.26 7.13
CA TYR A 251 8.96 0.38 6.27
C TYR A 251 8.45 1.67 5.62
N LEU A 252 7.24 1.65 5.04
CA LEU A 252 6.70 2.80 4.32
C LEU A 252 6.32 3.91 5.29
N GLU A 253 5.69 3.57 6.41
CA GLU A 253 5.35 4.56 7.44
C GLU A 253 6.61 5.31 7.93
N ASN A 254 7.71 4.61 8.14
CA ASN A 254 8.99 5.23 8.50
C ASN A 254 9.54 6.14 7.39
N ILE A 255 9.36 5.78 6.12
CA ILE A 255 9.73 6.65 4.99
C ILE A 255 8.85 7.89 4.98
N LEU A 256 7.53 7.73 5.09
CA LEU A 256 6.60 8.84 5.11
C LEU A 256 6.89 9.81 6.26
N TYR A 257 7.29 9.34 7.44
CA TYR A 257 7.75 10.23 8.51
C TYR A 257 9.02 11.00 8.15
N LYS A 258 10.01 10.34 7.53
CA LYS A 258 11.23 11.03 7.09
C LYS A 258 10.91 12.10 6.07
N ILE A 259 10.11 11.75 5.06
CA ILE A 259 9.66 12.70 4.03
C ILE A 259 8.90 13.84 4.70
N PHE A 260 7.95 13.54 5.58
CA PHE A 260 7.13 14.53 6.27
C PHE A 260 7.95 15.50 7.14
N ILE A 261 9.01 15.03 7.81
CA ILE A 261 9.87 15.89 8.63
C ILE A 261 10.84 16.72 7.77
N SER A 262 11.20 16.22 6.58
CA SER A 262 12.20 16.84 5.70
C SER A 262 11.62 17.69 4.58
N ILE A 263 10.32 17.62 4.33
CA ILE A 263 9.67 18.41 3.29
C ILE A 263 9.66 19.90 3.66
N ASP A 264 9.96 20.75 2.69
CA ASP A 264 9.86 22.20 2.78
C ASP A 264 9.38 22.78 1.44
N SER A 265 9.01 24.05 1.44
CA SER A 265 8.48 24.73 0.25
C SER A 265 9.53 25.07 -0.81
N SER A 266 10.80 24.71 -0.60
CA SER A 266 11.95 25.07 -1.42
C SER A 266 12.70 23.88 -2.01
N THR A 267 12.35 22.66 -1.64
CA THR A 267 13.01 21.43 -2.05
C THR A 267 12.12 20.66 -3.02
N THR A 268 12.67 20.29 -4.18
CA THR A 268 11.96 19.46 -5.16
C THR A 268 11.88 18.00 -4.73
N ALA A 269 10.96 17.22 -5.32
CA ALA A 269 10.88 15.78 -5.07
C ALA A 269 12.22 15.05 -5.30
N SER A 270 12.97 15.43 -6.35
CA SER A 270 14.29 14.87 -6.65
C SER A 270 15.36 15.22 -5.62
N GLU A 271 15.40 16.47 -5.17
CA GLU A 271 16.34 16.90 -4.12
C GLU A 271 16.01 16.21 -2.80
N LEU A 272 14.73 16.07 -2.46
CA LEU A 272 14.29 15.39 -1.25
C LEU A 272 14.71 13.91 -1.25
N ALA A 273 14.54 13.20 -2.36
CA ALA A 273 14.99 11.82 -2.51
C ALA A 273 16.52 11.68 -2.28
N ASN A 274 17.30 12.61 -2.84
CA ASN A 274 18.75 12.66 -2.65
C ASN A 274 19.15 12.96 -1.19
N ILE A 275 18.47 13.89 -0.52
CA ILE A 275 18.71 14.21 0.89
C ILE A 275 18.41 12.99 1.78
N LEU A 276 17.30 12.31 1.52
CA LEU A 276 16.85 11.15 2.30
C LEU A 276 17.57 9.85 1.93
N GLN A 277 18.32 9.83 0.82
CA GLN A 277 19.00 8.65 0.28
C GLN A 277 18.01 7.48 0.06
N ILE A 278 16.86 7.79 -0.54
CA ILE A 278 15.82 6.83 -0.90
C ILE A 278 15.50 6.92 -2.40
N ASP A 279 14.85 5.88 -2.92
CA ASP A 279 14.39 5.87 -4.30
C ASP A 279 13.40 7.03 -4.54
N LEU A 280 13.59 7.76 -5.64
CA LEU A 280 12.73 8.86 -6.06
C LEU A 280 11.28 8.41 -6.22
N ASP A 281 11.05 7.18 -6.68
CA ASP A 281 9.70 6.65 -6.84
C ASP A 281 8.98 6.55 -5.49
N LEU A 282 9.69 6.31 -4.38
CA LEU A 282 9.11 6.27 -3.03
C LEU A 282 8.76 7.66 -2.48
N VAL A 283 9.40 8.71 -2.99
CA VAL A 283 9.07 10.10 -2.64
C VAL A 283 7.85 10.60 -3.41
N LYS A 284 7.44 9.91 -4.47
CA LYS A 284 6.29 10.30 -5.32
C LYS A 284 5.01 9.56 -4.97
N VAL A 285 5.06 8.68 -3.97
CA VAL A 285 3.93 7.83 -3.58
C VAL A 285 3.26 8.46 -2.38
N TRP A 286 2.14 9.15 -2.63
CA TRP A 286 1.33 9.87 -1.65
C TRP A 286 -0.14 9.49 -1.75
#